data_AF-A0A7C2Y9I9-F1
#
_entry.id   AF-A0A7C2Y9I9-F1
#
_cell.length_a   1.000
_cell.length_b   1.000
_cell.length_c   1.000
_cell.angle_alpha   90.00
_cell.angle_beta   90.00
_cell.angle_gamma   90.00
#
_symmetry.space_group_name_H-M   'P 1'
#
loop_
_entity.id
_entity.type
_entity.pdbx_description
1 polymer ?
#
loop_
_entity_poly.entity_id
_entity_poly.type
_entity_poly.pdbx_seq_one_letter_code
_entity_poly.pdbx_strand_id
1 'polypeptide(L)' 'MQISIHQKSLAAFCKRNHIRKLAIFGSVLRDDFGPDSDVDVLLEGIVPTE' A
#
# COMPACT_ATOMS: atom_id res chain seq x y z
N MET A 1 1.91 15.87 5.83
CA MET A 1 3.18 15.29 5.31
C MET A 1 2.94 14.69 3.92
N GLN A 2 3.95 14.57 3.04
CA GLN A 2 3.83 13.84 1.76
C GLN A 2 4.73 12.60 1.76
N ILE A 3 4.20 11.48 1.27
CA ILE A 3 4.96 10.23 1.10
C ILE A 3 5.37 10.08 -0.36
N SER A 4 6.66 9.84 -0.60
CA SER A 4 7.14 9.50 -1.94
C SER A 4 7.04 8.00 -2.18
N ILE A 5 6.33 7.59 -3.23
CA ILE A 5 6.16 6.18 -3.59
C ILE A 5 7.01 5.85 -4.82
N HIS A 6 7.97 4.94 -4.64
CA HIS A 6 8.77 4.39 -5.73
C HIS A 6 7.98 3.34 -6.52
N GLN A 7 7.20 3.79 -7.50
CA GLN A 7 6.27 2.92 -8.24
C GLN A 7 6.92 1.68 -8.86
N LYS A 8 8.16 1.78 -9.40
CA LYS A 8 8.85 0.64 -10.01
C LYS A 8 9.14 -0.47 -9.00
N SER A 9 9.65 -0.10 -7.82
CA SER A 9 9.96 -1.04 -6.75
C SER A 9 8.68 -1.66 -6.19
N LEU A 10 7.62 -0.87 -6.05
CA LEU A 10 6.32 -1.36 -5.59
C LEU A 10 5.68 -2.33 -6.59
N ALA A 11 5.73 -2.03 -7.90
CA ALA A 11 5.23 -2.91 -8.94
C ALA A 11 5.99 -4.25 -8.97
N ALA A 12 7.32 -4.22 -8.82
CA ALA A 12 8.14 -5.43 -8.72
C ALA A 12 7.80 -6.26 -7.47
N PHE A 13 7.57 -5.59 -6.34
CA PHE A 13 7.07 -6.20 -5.11
C PHE A 13 5.70 -6.87 -5.32
N CYS A 14 4.73 -6.15 -5.91
CA CYS A 14 3.40 -6.71 -6.15
C CYS A 14 3.45 -7.95 -7.04
N LYS A 15 4.22 -7.89 -8.13
CA LYS A 15 4.40 -9.03 -9.06
C LYS A 15 5.00 -10.26 -8.37
N ARG A 16 6.04 -10.08 -7.55
CA ARG A 16 6.70 -11.19 -6.83
C ARG A 16 5.76 -11.86 -5.84
N ASN A 17 4.87 -11.11 -5.22
CA ASN A 17 3.97 -11.61 -4.17
C ASN A 17 2.55 -11.89 -4.67
N HIS A 18 2.31 -11.94 -5.99
CA HIS A 18 0.99 -12.17 -6.58
C HIS A 18 -0.11 -11.21 -6.10
N ILE A 19 0.27 -9.97 -5.76
CA ILE A 19 -0.64 -8.90 -5.39
C ILE A 19 -1.16 -8.27 -6.68
N ARG A 20 -2.48 -8.30 -6.87
CA ARG A 20 -3.17 -7.72 -8.02
C ARG A 20 -3.37 -6.22 -7.86
N LYS A 21 -3.72 -5.77 -6.65
CA LYS A 21 -3.98 -4.36 -6.36
C LYS A 21 -3.50 -4.00 -4.96
N LEU A 22 -3.01 -2.77 -4.84
CA LEU A 22 -2.63 -2.16 -3.58
C LEU A 22 -3.31 -0.80 -3.49
N ALA A 23 -3.90 -0.48 -2.35
CA ALA A 23 -4.51 0.81 -2.07
C ALA A 23 -4.07 1.32 -0.70
N ILE A 24 -3.82 2.62 -0.60
CA ILE A 24 -3.55 3.31 0.67
C ILE A 24 -4.87 3.87 1.18
N PHE A 25 -5.11 3.73 2.48
CA PHE A 25 -6.31 4.25 3.13
C PHE A 25 -5.97 4.81 4.51
N GLY A 26 -6.98 5.19 5.27
CA GLY A 26 -6.79 5.63 6.66
C GLY A 26 -6.18 7.02 6.78
N SER A 27 -5.31 7.19 7.77
CA SER A 27 -4.77 8.47 8.22
C SER A 27 -4.05 9.25 7.11
N VAL A 28 -3.39 8.56 6.17
CA VAL A 28 -2.69 9.17 5.02
C VAL A 28 -3.57 10.10 4.18
N LEU A 29 -4.89 9.87 4.18
CA LEU A 29 -5.84 10.68 3.41
C LEU A 29 -6.32 11.93 4.17
N ARG A 30 -5.95 12.09 5.44
CA ARG A 30 -6.40 13.18 6.31
C ARG A 30 -5.32 14.26 6.44
N ASP A 31 -5.76 15.48 6.76
CA ASP A 31 -4.88 16.64 6.89
C ASP A 31 -3.94 16.57 8.11
N ASP A 32 -4.27 15.75 9.10
CA ASP A 32 -3.49 15.53 10.33
C ASP A 32 -2.40 14.45 10.17
N PHE A 33 -2.18 13.93 8.96
CA PHE A 33 -1.14 12.93 8.70
C PHE A 33 0.28 13.47 8.94
N GLY A 34 0.98 12.83 9.88
CA GLY A 34 2.30 13.24 10.36
C GLY A 34 3.29 12.08 10.51
N PRO A 35 4.53 12.38 10.96
CA PRO A 35 5.60 11.39 11.08
C PRO A 35 5.29 10.24 12.04
N ASP A 36 4.44 10.48 13.04
CA ASP A 36 4.03 9.48 14.04
C ASP A 36 2.79 8.68 13.61
N SER A 37 2.26 8.95 12.41
CA SER A 37 1.09 8.25 11.87
C SER A 37 1.49 6.96 11.17
N ASP A 38 0.71 5.90 11.39
CA ASP A 38 0.81 4.67 10.63
C ASP A 38 0.40 4.86 9.16
N VAL A 39 0.85 3.94 8.29
CA VAL A 39 0.44 3.89 6.88
C VAL A 39 -0.37 2.62 6.65
N ASP A 40 -1.68 2.77 6.51
CA ASP A 40 -2.59 1.66 6.26
C ASP A 40 -2.64 1.28 4.77
N VAL A 41 -2.49 -0.01 4.48
CA VAL A 41 -2.46 -0.55 3.12
C VAL A 41 -3.40 -1.73 2.98
N LEU A 42 -4.30 -1.67 1.99
CA LEU A 42 -5.10 -2.80 1.54
C LEU A 42 -4.40 -3.49 0.38
N LEU A 43 -4.38 -4.83 0.45
CA LEU A 43 -3.86 -5.70 -0.60
C LEU A 43 -4.99 -6.57 -1.13
N GLU A 44 -5.07 -6.65 -2.44
CA GLU A 44 -5.91 -7.61 -3.13
C GLU A 44 -4.99 -8.52 -3.94
N GLY A 45 -5.13 -9.83 -3.73
CA GLY A 45 -4.34 -10.85 -4.39
C GLY A 45 -5.13 -12.13 -4.57
N ILE A 46 -4.48 -13.15 -5.10
CA ILE A 46 -5.08 -14.48 -5.22
C ILE A 46 -4.87 -15.19 -3.88
N VAL A 47 -5.96 -15.51 -3.20
CA VAL A 47 -5.94 -16.38 -2.03
C VAL A 47 -6.16 -17.81 -2.53
N PRO A 48 -5.32 -18.80 -2.16
CA PRO A 48 -5.61 -20.19 -2.46
C PRO A 48 -6.93 -20.56 -1.79
N THR A 49 -7.92 -20.95 -2.58
CA THR A 49 -9.11 -21.65 -2.08
C THR A 49 -8.74 -23.12 -1.92
N GLU A 50 -8.90 -23.68 -0.73
CA GLU A 50 -8.84 -25.14 -0.52
C GLU A 50 -9.88 -25.86 -1.38
#